data_AF-A0A926KJJ8-F1
#
_entry.id   AF-A0A926KJJ8-F1
#
_cell.length_a   1.000
_cell.length_b   1.000
_cell.length_c   1.000
_cell.angle_alpha   90.00
_cell.angle_beta   90.00
_cell.angle_gamma   90.00
#
_symmetry.space_group_name_H-M   'P 1'
#
loop_
_entity.id
_entity.type
_entity.pdbx_description
1 polymer ?
#
loop_
_entity_poly.entity_id
_entity_poly.type
_entity_poly.pdbx_seq_one_letter_code
_entity_poly.pdbx_strand_id
1 'polypeptide(L)'
;MIRKCPPHATDQILSIANAGSQAPTPTEAELTHALRPWQAVLDAATPDGIPLTKAGWMAPAACEKIWHESGLAWPYGKGNREQNTPELSKIRQVCTQGKLIRKHKDALVLTPLGRKAASDQTVLAKAAAASLVMCPDDFDSDVCALTMLALAAGFTEEGSEPLTRLHPLGDEIARLMSTLGWRVGTGLVERGDLGRAYYQLIDMMQAGSEGEGRNYGLPQGGGVRHLARLAVLAS
;
A
#
# COMPACT_ATOMS: atom_id res chain seq x y z
N MET A 1 9.64 13.86 1.79
CA MET A 1 9.19 12.54 2.26
C MET A 1 10.25 11.71 3.00
N ILE A 2 11.47 11.45 2.48
CA ILE A 2 12.50 10.73 3.26
C ILE A 2 12.98 11.60 4.43
N ARG A 3 12.73 11.14 5.66
CA ARG A 3 13.05 11.81 6.93
C ARG A 3 14.54 11.83 7.18
N LYS A 4 15.23 10.73 6.88
CA LYS A 4 16.67 10.63 7.05
C LYS A 4 17.36 10.54 5.69
N CYS A 5 17.88 11.64 5.17
CA CYS A 5 18.62 11.66 3.90
C CYS A 5 19.97 12.35 4.06
N PRO A 6 21.05 11.62 4.39
CA PRO A 6 22.38 12.20 4.53
C PRO A 6 22.97 12.53 3.14
N PRO A 7 23.92 13.49 3.05
CA PRO A 7 24.43 13.99 1.77
C PRO A 7 24.95 12.91 0.82
N HIS A 8 25.59 11.86 1.35
CA HIS A 8 26.15 10.76 0.55
C HIS A 8 25.08 9.85 -0.08
N ALA A 9 23.84 9.91 0.38
CA ALA A 9 22.73 9.11 -0.16
C ALA A 9 21.89 9.89 -1.19
N THR A 10 22.04 11.22 -1.25
CA THR A 10 21.19 12.11 -2.05
C THR A 10 21.17 11.72 -3.53
N ASP A 11 22.32 11.52 -4.15
CA ASP A 11 22.41 11.22 -5.59
C ASP A 11 21.71 9.91 -5.94
N GLN A 12 21.85 8.89 -5.09
CA GLN A 12 21.17 7.61 -5.28
C GLN A 12 19.64 7.77 -5.15
N ILE A 13 19.16 8.49 -4.13
CA ILE A 13 17.72 8.70 -3.95
C ILE A 13 17.13 9.56 -5.09
N LEU A 14 17.85 10.59 -5.54
CA LEU A 14 17.44 11.41 -6.68
C LEU A 14 17.38 10.60 -7.97
N SER A 15 18.33 9.69 -8.21
CA SER A 15 18.31 8.80 -9.37
C SER A 15 17.04 7.93 -9.38
N ILE A 16 16.70 7.31 -8.24
CA ILE A 16 15.47 6.50 -8.11
C ILE A 16 14.23 7.36 -8.29
N ALA A 17 14.17 8.54 -7.65
CA ALA A 17 13.04 9.45 -7.78
C ALA A 17 12.83 9.93 -9.23
N ASN A 18 13.92 10.24 -9.95
CA ASN A 18 13.87 10.61 -11.35
C ASN A 18 13.32 9.46 -12.21
N ALA A 19 13.79 8.23 -12.01
CA ALA A 19 13.22 7.07 -12.69
C ALA A 19 11.72 6.90 -12.37
N GLY A 20 11.31 7.08 -11.11
CA GLY A 20 9.90 6.98 -10.70
C GLY A 20 9.00 8.07 -11.26
N SER A 21 9.55 9.27 -11.51
CA SER A 21 8.85 10.36 -12.18
C SER A 21 8.48 10.05 -13.64
N GLN A 22 9.14 9.06 -14.24
CA GLN A 22 8.89 8.59 -15.61
C GLN A 22 7.93 7.39 -15.65
N ALA A 23 7.28 7.04 -14.53
CA ALA A 23 6.26 6.00 -14.53
C ALA A 23 5.17 6.31 -15.58
N PRO A 24 4.78 5.32 -16.41
CA PRO A 24 3.80 5.52 -17.47
C PRO A 24 2.44 5.92 -16.88
N THR A 25 1.66 6.65 -17.68
CA THR A 25 0.25 6.89 -17.36
C THR A 25 -0.49 5.55 -17.44
N PRO A 26 -1.22 5.13 -16.39
CA PRO A 26 -1.94 3.87 -16.41
C PRO A 26 -3.15 3.96 -17.34
N THR A 27 -3.55 2.83 -17.90
CA THR A 27 -4.88 2.70 -18.51
C THR A 27 -5.95 2.71 -17.44
N GLU A 28 -7.20 2.97 -17.83
CA GLU A 28 -8.35 2.93 -16.90
C GLU A 28 -8.51 1.54 -16.25
N ALA A 29 -8.26 0.46 -16.99
CA ALA A 29 -8.35 -0.90 -16.47
C ALA A 29 -7.27 -1.17 -15.40
N GLU A 30 -6.03 -0.76 -15.67
CA GLU A 30 -4.91 -0.89 -14.73
C GLU A 30 -5.16 -0.08 -13.45
N LEU A 31 -5.66 1.15 -13.58
CA LEU A 31 -5.98 1.99 -12.43
C LEU A 31 -7.15 1.41 -11.63
N THR A 32 -8.21 0.93 -12.30
CA THR A 32 -9.33 0.25 -11.65
C THR A 32 -8.86 -0.97 -10.85
N HIS A 33 -7.97 -1.77 -11.44
CA HIS A 33 -7.40 -2.93 -10.77
C HIS A 33 -6.58 -2.52 -9.53
N ALA A 34 -5.71 -1.51 -9.68
CA ALA A 34 -4.87 -1.00 -8.60
C ALA A 34 -5.68 -0.41 -7.43
N LEU A 35 -6.84 0.20 -7.70
CA LEU A 35 -7.70 0.82 -6.69
C LEU A 35 -8.71 -0.12 -6.05
N ARG A 36 -8.84 -1.35 -6.57
CA ARG A 36 -9.81 -2.36 -6.13
C ARG A 36 -9.85 -2.54 -4.61
N PRO A 37 -8.72 -2.60 -3.88
CA PRO A 37 -8.78 -2.76 -2.44
C PRO A 37 -9.59 -1.64 -1.76
N TRP A 38 -9.29 -0.37 -2.08
CA TRP A 38 -9.99 0.76 -1.47
C TRP A 38 -11.44 0.83 -1.93
N GLN A 39 -11.70 0.61 -3.22
CA GLN A 39 -13.05 0.64 -3.77
C GLN A 39 -13.98 -0.36 -3.06
N ALA A 40 -13.51 -1.59 -2.79
CA ALA A 40 -14.29 -2.61 -2.08
C ALA A 40 -14.75 -2.13 -0.68
N VAL A 41 -13.92 -1.36 0.03
CA VAL A 41 -14.31 -0.76 1.32
C VAL A 41 -15.36 0.34 1.14
N LEU A 42 -15.22 1.19 0.11
CA LEU A 42 -16.18 2.26 -0.15
C LEU A 42 -17.54 1.70 -0.57
N ASP A 43 -17.54 0.64 -1.38
CA ASP A 43 -18.74 -0.07 -1.83
C ASP A 43 -19.41 -0.83 -0.69
N ALA A 44 -18.64 -1.38 0.25
CA ALA A 44 -19.18 -1.99 1.46
C ALA A 44 -19.76 -0.95 2.44
N ALA A 45 -19.28 0.30 2.40
CA ALA A 45 -19.77 1.40 3.23
C ALA A 45 -20.92 2.19 2.59
N THR A 46 -21.30 1.89 1.34
CA THR A 46 -22.37 2.59 0.62
C THR A 46 -23.68 1.79 0.67
N PRO A 47 -24.84 2.42 0.91
CA PRO A 47 -25.05 3.82 1.34
C PRO A 47 -25.01 4.01 2.87
N ASP A 48 -25.18 2.93 3.63
CA ASP A 48 -25.53 2.99 5.06
C ASP A 48 -24.34 2.87 6.04
N GLY A 49 -23.15 2.60 5.51
CA GLY A 49 -21.95 2.30 6.28
C GLY A 49 -21.76 0.81 6.58
N ILE A 50 -20.54 0.46 7.00
CA ILE A 50 -20.17 -0.90 7.43
C ILE A 50 -20.52 -1.06 8.91
N PRO A 51 -21.45 -1.95 9.29
CA PRO A 51 -21.77 -2.18 10.70
C PRO A 51 -20.56 -2.72 11.46
N LEU A 52 -20.44 -2.31 12.73
CA LEU A 52 -19.43 -2.78 13.66
C LEU A 52 -20.07 -3.69 14.72
N THR A 53 -19.35 -4.76 15.06
CA THR A 53 -19.62 -5.57 16.23
C THR A 53 -19.43 -4.75 17.52
N LYS A 54 -19.91 -5.28 18.66
CA LYS A 54 -19.69 -4.65 19.98
C LYS A 54 -18.21 -4.42 20.31
N ALA A 55 -17.32 -5.27 19.81
CA ALA A 55 -15.88 -5.14 19.97
C ALA A 55 -15.23 -4.14 19.00
N GLY A 56 -16.00 -3.54 18.09
CA GLY A 56 -15.53 -2.53 17.15
C GLY A 56 -14.97 -3.07 15.83
N TRP A 57 -15.07 -4.38 15.58
CA TRP A 57 -14.71 -5.04 14.31
C TRP A 57 -15.82 -4.91 13.28
N MET A 58 -15.49 -4.83 12.00
CA MET A 58 -16.43 -4.90 10.89
C MET A 58 -17.28 -6.19 11.00
N ALA A 59 -18.55 -6.08 10.66
CA ALA A 59 -19.44 -7.22 10.64
C ALA A 59 -18.93 -8.31 9.67
N PRO A 60 -19.13 -9.61 9.96
CA PRO A 60 -18.64 -10.70 9.12
C PRO A 60 -19.05 -10.62 7.65
N ALA A 61 -20.29 -10.23 7.35
CA ALA A 61 -20.77 -10.09 5.98
C ALA A 61 -20.01 -9.00 5.20
N ALA A 62 -19.67 -7.88 5.84
CA ALA A 62 -18.85 -6.84 5.21
C ALA A 62 -17.40 -7.30 5.03
N CYS A 63 -16.86 -8.07 5.98
CA CYS A 63 -15.55 -8.68 5.85
C CYS A 63 -15.47 -9.61 4.63
N GLU A 64 -16.45 -10.51 4.48
CA GLU A 64 -16.53 -11.44 3.35
C GLU A 64 -16.62 -10.70 2.01
N LYS A 65 -17.49 -9.68 1.93
CA LYS A 65 -17.61 -8.84 0.73
C LYS A 65 -16.27 -8.19 0.36
N ILE A 66 -15.66 -7.45 1.31
CA ILE A 66 -14.39 -6.75 1.07
C ILE A 66 -13.30 -7.77 0.71
N TRP A 67 -13.24 -8.91 1.39
CA TRP A 67 -12.25 -9.94 1.12
C TRP A 67 -12.26 -10.42 -0.33
N HIS A 68 -13.44 -10.75 -0.84
CA HIS A 68 -13.60 -11.27 -2.20
C HIS A 68 -13.48 -10.19 -3.27
N GLU A 69 -13.95 -8.97 -3.00
CA GLU A 69 -13.95 -7.88 -3.96
C GLU A 69 -12.63 -7.11 -4.01
N SER A 70 -11.83 -7.09 -2.94
CA SER A 70 -10.60 -6.28 -2.84
C SER A 70 -9.42 -6.83 -3.64
N GLY A 71 -9.44 -8.09 -4.05
CA GLY A 71 -8.26 -8.79 -4.56
C GLY A 71 -7.27 -9.24 -3.47
N LEU A 72 -7.57 -8.98 -2.19
CA LEU A 72 -6.76 -9.45 -1.07
C LEU A 72 -7.01 -10.92 -0.72
N ALA A 73 -8.05 -11.57 -1.26
CA ALA A 73 -8.33 -12.97 -0.96
C ALA A 73 -7.18 -13.91 -1.32
N TRP A 74 -6.92 -14.90 -0.48
CA TRP A 74 -5.96 -15.98 -0.72
C TRP A 74 -6.55 -17.35 -0.32
N PRO A 75 -6.01 -18.47 -0.86
CA PRO A 75 -6.68 -19.77 -0.84
C PRO A 75 -6.98 -20.35 0.55
N TYR A 76 -6.22 -19.94 1.56
CA TYR A 76 -6.31 -20.51 2.91
C TYR A 76 -7.13 -19.66 3.90
N GLY A 77 -7.57 -18.46 3.49
CA GLY A 77 -8.31 -17.53 4.35
C GLY A 77 -9.78 -17.40 3.97
N LYS A 78 -10.67 -17.51 4.97
CA LYS A 78 -12.12 -17.26 4.79
C LYS A 78 -12.49 -15.77 4.71
N GLY A 79 -11.64 -14.89 5.24
CA GLY A 79 -11.85 -13.44 5.19
C GLY A 79 -13.11 -12.93 5.89
N ASN A 80 -13.69 -13.68 6.82
CA ASN A 80 -14.98 -13.34 7.43
C ASN A 80 -14.89 -12.73 8.84
N ARG A 81 -13.68 -12.46 9.33
CA ARG A 81 -13.44 -11.86 10.65
C ARG A 81 -12.23 -10.95 10.61
N GLU A 82 -12.45 -9.63 10.71
CA GLU A 82 -11.37 -8.62 10.69
C GLU A 82 -10.24 -8.93 11.69
N GLN A 83 -10.58 -9.32 12.92
CA GLN A 83 -9.61 -9.64 13.98
C GLN A 83 -8.67 -10.82 13.66
N ASN A 84 -9.08 -11.70 12.74
CA ASN A 84 -8.31 -12.87 12.30
C ASN A 84 -7.73 -12.68 10.89
N THR A 85 -7.98 -11.53 10.25
CA THR A 85 -7.56 -11.24 8.88
C THR A 85 -6.80 -9.91 8.88
N PRO A 86 -5.46 -9.96 9.06
CA PRO A 86 -4.62 -8.76 9.11
C PRO A 86 -4.79 -7.83 7.90
N GLU A 87 -5.07 -8.37 6.72
CA GLU A 87 -5.30 -7.60 5.49
C GLU A 87 -6.57 -6.74 5.58
N LEU A 88 -7.65 -7.28 6.15
CA LEU A 88 -8.89 -6.52 6.39
C LEU A 88 -8.69 -5.43 7.43
N SER A 89 -7.95 -5.73 8.50
CA SER A 89 -7.57 -4.74 9.51
C SER A 89 -6.73 -3.61 8.88
N LYS A 90 -5.76 -3.97 8.03
CA LYS A 90 -4.90 -3.00 7.33
C LYS A 90 -5.70 -2.12 6.38
N ILE A 91 -6.58 -2.71 5.57
CA ILE A 91 -7.29 -1.90 4.58
C ILE A 91 -8.26 -0.91 5.24
N ARG A 92 -8.92 -1.32 6.33
CA ARG A 92 -9.69 -0.40 7.17
C ARG A 92 -8.80 0.72 7.72
N GLN A 93 -7.61 0.38 8.22
CA GLN A 93 -6.66 1.35 8.77
C GLN A 93 -6.27 2.40 7.72
N VAL A 94 -5.83 1.98 6.53
CA VAL A 94 -5.42 2.93 5.47
C VAL A 94 -6.59 3.76 4.95
N CYS A 95 -7.79 3.18 4.80
CA CYS A 95 -8.99 3.95 4.44
C CYS A 95 -9.36 4.97 5.52
N THR A 96 -9.15 4.66 6.80
CA THR A 96 -9.40 5.60 7.90
C THR A 96 -8.35 6.71 7.93
N GLN A 97 -7.06 6.37 7.79
CA GLN A 97 -5.95 7.33 7.73
C GLN A 97 -6.07 8.27 6.52
N GLY A 98 -6.43 7.72 5.36
CA GLY A 98 -6.76 8.46 4.14
C GLY A 98 -8.04 9.28 4.22
N LYS A 99 -8.71 9.31 5.38
CA LYS A 99 -9.96 10.02 5.63
C LYS A 99 -11.06 9.66 4.65
N LEU A 100 -11.06 8.44 4.10
CA LEU A 100 -12.11 7.93 3.23
C LEU A 100 -13.32 7.46 4.05
N ILE A 101 -13.05 6.81 5.17
CA ILE A 101 -14.06 6.36 6.13
C ILE A 101 -13.78 6.94 7.52
N ARG A 102 -14.81 6.95 8.37
CA ARG A 102 -14.69 7.27 9.79
C ARG A 102 -15.66 6.43 10.60
N LYS A 103 -15.32 6.17 11.86
CA LYS A 103 -16.27 5.60 12.81
C LYS A 103 -17.35 6.63 13.14
N HIS A 104 -18.61 6.22 13.06
CA HIS A 104 -19.76 6.97 13.55
C HIS A 104 -20.71 5.99 14.24
N LYS A 105 -20.88 6.17 15.55
CA LYS A 105 -21.61 5.22 16.42
C LYS A 105 -21.05 3.79 16.26
N ASP A 106 -21.89 2.87 15.80
CA ASP A 106 -21.69 1.45 15.57
C ASP A 106 -21.41 1.13 14.10
N ALA A 107 -21.01 2.10 13.27
CA ALA A 107 -20.66 1.85 11.87
C ALA A 107 -19.39 2.61 11.42
N LEU A 108 -18.78 2.14 10.34
CA LEU A 108 -17.83 2.90 9.53
C LEU A 108 -18.58 3.54 8.36
N VAL A 109 -18.59 4.86 8.31
CA VAL A 109 -19.33 5.61 7.28
C VAL A 109 -18.37 6.38 6.38
N LEU A 110 -18.78 6.62 5.14
CA LEU A 110 -18.05 7.47 4.22
C LEU A 110 -17.94 8.90 4.75
N THR A 111 -16.75 9.49 4.64
CA THR A 111 -16.56 10.93 4.80
C THR A 111 -17.02 11.66 3.51
N PRO A 112 -17.03 13.01 3.49
CA PRO A 112 -17.23 13.74 2.23
C PRO A 112 -16.20 13.36 1.15
N LEU A 113 -14.93 13.16 1.55
CA LEU A 113 -13.88 12.72 0.63
C LEU A 113 -14.16 11.29 0.14
N GLY A 114 -14.54 10.38 1.05
CA GLY A 114 -14.90 9.00 0.69
C GLY A 114 -16.06 8.91 -0.29
N ARG A 115 -17.11 9.73 -0.11
CA ARG A 115 -18.23 9.79 -1.06
C ARG A 115 -17.79 10.24 -2.44
N LYS A 116 -16.92 11.26 -2.53
CA LYS A 116 -16.39 11.71 -3.82
C LYS A 116 -15.51 10.64 -4.45
N ALA A 117 -14.63 10.02 -3.66
CA ALA A 117 -13.71 8.97 -4.11
C ALA A 117 -14.45 7.73 -4.63
N ALA A 118 -15.61 7.39 -4.04
CA ALA A 118 -16.42 6.26 -4.48
C ALA A 118 -16.94 6.39 -5.92
N SER A 119 -17.01 7.62 -6.46
CA SER A 119 -17.46 7.91 -7.83
C SER A 119 -16.38 8.52 -8.74
N ASP A 120 -15.16 8.74 -8.24
CA ASP A 120 -14.08 9.43 -8.95
C ASP A 120 -12.75 8.74 -8.66
N GLN A 121 -12.27 7.95 -9.63
CA GLN A 121 -11.03 7.19 -9.52
C GLN A 121 -9.80 8.08 -9.33
N THR A 122 -9.79 9.31 -9.85
CA THR A 122 -8.66 10.24 -9.65
C THR A 122 -8.59 10.69 -8.20
N VAL A 123 -9.75 10.96 -7.59
CA VAL A 123 -9.83 11.30 -6.16
C VAL A 123 -9.46 10.10 -5.31
N LEU A 124 -9.93 8.90 -5.66
CA LEU A 124 -9.59 7.68 -4.96
C LEU A 124 -8.08 7.38 -5.03
N ALA A 125 -7.46 7.52 -6.21
CA ALA A 125 -6.03 7.31 -6.40
C ALA A 125 -5.18 8.23 -5.52
N LYS A 126 -5.51 9.53 -5.47
CA LYS A 126 -4.81 10.48 -4.61
C LYS A 126 -4.95 10.15 -3.12
N ALA A 127 -6.16 9.79 -2.68
CA ALA A 127 -6.42 9.44 -1.29
C ALA A 127 -5.75 8.11 -0.88
N ALA A 128 -5.81 7.10 -1.75
CA ALA A 128 -5.15 5.81 -1.60
C ALA A 128 -3.63 6.00 -1.48
N ALA A 129 -3.02 6.70 -2.43
CA ALA A 129 -1.60 6.99 -2.45
C ALA A 129 -1.12 7.71 -1.18
N ALA A 130 -1.82 8.76 -0.75
CA ALA A 130 -1.50 9.47 0.49
C ALA A 130 -1.59 8.55 1.73
N SER A 131 -2.56 7.63 1.75
CA SER A 131 -2.73 6.70 2.87
C SER A 131 -1.62 5.66 3.03
N LEU A 132 -0.94 5.30 1.94
CA LEU A 132 0.10 4.28 1.93
C LEU A 132 1.41 4.73 2.57
N VAL A 133 1.66 6.04 2.63
CA VAL A 133 2.88 6.62 3.21
C VAL A 133 2.66 7.26 4.58
N MET A 134 1.43 7.16 5.13
CA MET A 134 1.11 7.64 6.48
C MET A 134 1.47 6.60 7.54
N CYS A 135 2.74 6.62 7.96
CA CYS A 135 3.28 5.79 9.03
C CYS A 135 3.38 6.57 10.37
N PRO A 136 3.28 5.89 11.52
CA PRO A 136 3.31 6.52 12.84
C PRO A 136 4.71 6.98 13.27
N ASP A 137 5.77 6.32 12.79
CA ASP A 137 7.16 6.64 13.10
C ASP A 137 7.99 6.89 11.84
N ASP A 138 9.14 7.53 12.04
CA ASP A 138 10.03 7.96 10.96
C ASP A 138 10.70 6.78 10.25
N PHE A 139 10.94 5.65 10.94
CA PHE A 139 11.55 4.47 10.33
C PHE A 139 10.58 3.84 9.33
N ASP A 140 9.36 3.53 9.77
CA ASP A 140 8.30 2.99 8.93
C ASP A 140 7.92 3.96 7.80
N SER A 141 7.99 5.27 8.06
CA SER A 141 7.79 6.30 7.03
C SER A 141 8.85 6.21 5.92
N ASP A 142 10.12 6.08 6.28
CA ASP A 142 11.21 5.96 5.29
C ASP A 142 11.17 4.62 4.55
N VAL A 143 10.79 3.53 5.22
CA VAL A 143 10.55 2.22 4.58
C VAL A 143 9.46 2.32 3.51
N CYS A 144 8.29 2.88 3.86
CA CYS A 144 7.19 3.03 2.90
C CYS A 144 7.57 3.97 1.75
N ALA A 145 8.23 5.08 2.06
CA ALA A 145 8.70 6.04 1.06
C ALA A 145 9.68 5.43 0.06
N LEU A 146 10.71 4.71 0.53
CA LEU A 146 11.67 4.03 -0.34
C LEU A 146 11.02 2.92 -1.15
N THR A 147 10.12 2.16 -0.54
CA THR A 147 9.39 1.08 -1.24
C THR A 147 8.55 1.67 -2.38
N MET A 148 7.82 2.76 -2.15
CA MET A 148 7.04 3.43 -3.19
C MET A 148 7.93 4.07 -4.26
N LEU A 149 9.08 4.64 -3.89
CA LEU A 149 10.07 5.13 -4.86
C LEU A 149 10.57 4.01 -5.77
N ALA A 150 10.95 2.86 -5.21
CA ALA A 150 11.42 1.70 -5.96
C ALA A 150 10.33 1.14 -6.89
N LEU A 151 9.09 1.01 -6.41
CA LEU A 151 7.96 0.57 -7.23
C LEU A 151 7.64 1.57 -8.36
N ALA A 152 7.64 2.88 -8.08
CA ALA A 152 7.41 3.91 -9.10
C ALA A 152 8.49 3.88 -10.19
N ALA A 153 9.75 3.80 -9.77
CA ALA A 153 10.90 3.66 -10.66
C ALA A 153 10.81 2.42 -11.55
N GLY A 154 9.92 1.48 -11.21
CA GLY A 154 9.82 0.22 -11.89
C GLY A 154 11.13 -0.52 -11.69
N PHE A 155 11.55 -0.70 -10.41
CA PHE A 155 12.58 -1.66 -10.06
C PHE A 155 12.13 -3.04 -10.56
N THR A 156 12.42 -3.26 -11.83
CA THR A 156 12.33 -4.44 -12.65
C THR A 156 13.74 -4.52 -13.19
N GLU A 157 14.41 -5.64 -12.98
CA GLU A 157 15.84 -5.76 -13.24
C GLU A 157 16.35 -5.05 -14.49
N GLU A 158 17.47 -4.34 -14.34
CA GLU A 158 18.50 -4.29 -15.38
C GLU A 158 19.67 -5.15 -14.91
N GLY A 159 19.83 -6.33 -15.52
CA GLY A 159 21.09 -7.10 -15.51
C GLY A 159 21.26 -8.16 -14.43
N SER A 160 20.63 -9.34 -14.59
CA SER A 160 21.25 -10.69 -14.70
C SER A 160 20.49 -11.83 -13.98
N GLU A 161 19.56 -11.59 -13.06
CA GLU A 161 18.66 -12.58 -12.43
C GLU A 161 17.43 -11.88 -11.81
N PRO A 162 16.25 -11.90 -12.46
CA PRO A 162 15.15 -10.98 -12.14
C PRO A 162 14.76 -11.02 -10.67
N LEU A 163 14.56 -9.85 -10.05
CA LEU A 163 13.90 -9.70 -8.74
C LEU A 163 12.43 -10.13 -8.88
N THR A 164 12.20 -11.38 -9.24
CA THR A 164 10.89 -12.05 -9.37
C THR A 164 10.32 -12.39 -8.00
N ARG A 165 11.02 -12.01 -6.93
CA ARG A 165 10.75 -12.43 -5.56
C ARG A 165 10.72 -11.22 -4.63
N LEU A 166 9.80 -11.24 -3.67
CA LEU A 166 9.66 -10.23 -2.62
C LEU A 166 10.92 -9.99 -1.78
N HIS A 167 11.78 -11.00 -1.68
CA HIS A 167 12.96 -10.97 -0.83
C HIS A 167 14.04 -10.00 -1.34
N PRO A 168 14.48 -10.05 -2.61
CA PRO A 168 15.43 -9.09 -3.14
C PRO A 168 15.04 -7.62 -3.06
N LEU A 169 13.76 -7.26 -3.28
CA LEU A 169 13.32 -5.88 -3.07
C LEU A 169 13.50 -5.49 -1.60
N GLY A 170 13.11 -6.36 -0.67
CA GLY A 170 13.28 -6.11 0.76
C GLY A 170 14.76 -5.97 1.16
N ASP A 171 15.65 -6.76 0.57
CA ASP A 171 17.09 -6.65 0.81
C ASP A 171 17.64 -5.30 0.31
N GLU A 172 17.19 -4.84 -0.86
CA GLU A 172 17.58 -3.54 -1.40
C GLU A 172 17.03 -2.37 -0.58
N ILE A 173 15.77 -2.44 -0.12
CA ILE A 173 15.19 -1.43 0.78
C ILE A 173 15.95 -1.39 2.10
N ALA A 174 16.31 -2.54 2.69
CA ALA A 174 17.11 -2.60 3.91
C ALA A 174 18.52 -2.02 3.71
N ARG A 175 19.16 -2.28 2.57
CA ARG A 175 20.44 -1.67 2.18
C ARG A 175 20.32 -0.16 2.03
N LEU A 176 19.26 0.34 1.39
CA LEU A 176 19.00 1.78 1.25
C LEU A 176 18.73 2.43 2.61
N MET A 177 17.91 1.83 3.48
CA MET A 177 17.69 2.30 4.85
C MET A 177 19.02 2.41 5.63
N SER A 178 19.90 1.41 5.49
CA SER A 178 21.24 1.45 6.07
C SER A 178 22.10 2.58 5.50
N THR A 179 21.99 2.85 4.20
CA THR A 179 22.67 3.95 3.49
C THR A 179 22.16 5.30 3.95
N LEU A 180 20.85 5.44 4.19
CA LEU A 180 20.23 6.60 4.84
C LEU A 180 20.70 6.79 6.30
N GLY A 181 21.37 5.80 6.87
CA GLY A 181 21.93 5.84 8.21
C GLY A 181 21.01 5.27 9.29
N TRP A 182 19.88 4.65 8.93
CA TRP A 182 19.07 3.89 9.88
C TRP A 182 19.85 2.67 10.39
N ARG A 183 19.59 2.28 11.65
CA ARG A 183 20.24 1.16 12.35
C ARG A 183 19.22 0.47 13.24
N VAL A 184 19.35 -0.84 13.43
CA VAL A 184 18.57 -1.61 14.40
C VAL A 184 19.53 -2.23 15.41
N GLY A 185 19.34 -1.89 16.69
CA GLY A 185 20.34 -2.15 17.72
C GLY A 185 21.68 -1.49 17.34
N THR A 186 22.74 -2.29 17.23
CA THR A 186 24.07 -1.85 16.78
C THR A 186 24.35 -2.18 15.31
N GLY A 187 23.42 -2.85 14.63
CA GLY A 187 23.61 -3.41 13.29
C GLY A 187 23.08 -2.53 12.16
N LEU A 188 23.41 -2.92 10.93
CA LEU A 188 22.73 -2.45 9.73
C LEU A 188 21.28 -2.95 9.73
N VAL A 189 20.43 -2.27 8.97
CA VAL A 189 19.05 -2.71 8.76
C VAL A 189 19.07 -3.93 7.85
N GLU A 190 18.43 -5.01 8.29
CA GLU A 190 18.20 -6.22 7.49
C GLU A 190 16.74 -6.28 7.01
N ARG A 191 16.45 -7.12 6.01
CA ARG A 191 15.09 -7.28 5.49
C ARG A 191 14.07 -7.63 6.57
N GLY A 192 14.47 -8.45 7.55
CA GLY A 192 13.61 -8.83 8.68
C GLY A 192 13.18 -7.64 9.55
N ASP A 193 13.98 -6.58 9.57
CA ASP A 193 13.73 -5.37 10.35
C ASP A 193 12.72 -4.43 9.69
N LEU A 194 12.48 -4.55 8.38
CA LEU A 194 11.49 -3.74 7.66
C LEU A 194 10.06 -3.94 8.17
N GLY A 195 9.83 -5.07 8.85
CA GLY A 195 8.67 -5.28 9.70
C GLY A 195 7.34 -5.16 8.96
N ARG A 196 6.31 -4.82 9.74
CA ARG A 196 4.91 -4.87 9.30
C ARG A 196 4.60 -3.84 8.22
N ALA A 197 5.21 -2.64 8.27
CA ALA A 197 4.93 -1.57 7.31
C ALA A 197 5.27 -1.99 5.88
N TYR A 198 6.43 -2.62 5.67
CA TYR A 198 6.85 -3.14 4.37
C TYR A 198 5.90 -4.22 3.84
N TYR A 199 5.68 -5.30 4.59
CA TYR A 199 4.87 -6.42 4.11
C TYR A 199 3.41 -6.02 3.83
N GLN A 200 2.81 -5.21 4.69
CA GLN A 200 1.45 -4.73 4.46
C GLN A 200 1.33 -3.80 3.26
N LEU A 201 2.34 -2.97 3.00
CA LEU A 201 2.38 -2.13 1.80
C LEU A 201 2.45 -3.02 0.54
N ILE A 202 3.36 -4.00 0.54
CA ILE A 202 3.50 -4.95 -0.55
C ILE A 202 2.20 -5.72 -0.82
N ASP A 203 1.54 -6.26 0.21
CA ASP A 203 0.28 -7.00 0.07
C ASP A 203 -0.82 -6.13 -0.57
N MET A 204 -0.91 -4.87 -0.16
CA MET A 204 -1.85 -3.90 -0.72
C MET A 204 -1.56 -3.61 -2.20
N MET A 205 -0.29 -3.45 -2.57
CA MET A 205 0.10 -3.21 -3.96
C MET A 205 -0.03 -4.47 -4.83
N GLN A 206 0.17 -5.67 -4.27
CA GLN A 206 -0.05 -6.94 -4.96
C GLN A 206 -1.51 -7.18 -5.29
N ALA A 207 -2.44 -6.85 -4.38
CA ALA A 207 -3.87 -6.96 -4.64
C ALA A 207 -4.34 -6.11 -5.84
N GLY A 208 -3.55 -5.08 -6.17
CA GLY A 208 -3.73 -4.20 -7.32
C GLY A 208 -2.83 -4.51 -8.52
N SER A 209 -2.09 -5.61 -8.51
CA SER A 209 -1.16 -5.99 -9.59
C SER A 209 -1.82 -6.87 -10.65
N GLU A 210 -1.49 -6.65 -11.92
CA GLU A 210 -1.97 -7.47 -13.02
C GLU A 210 -1.40 -8.90 -12.96
N GLY A 211 -2.27 -9.91 -12.87
CA GLY A 211 -1.90 -11.33 -12.92
C GLY A 211 -2.72 -12.21 -11.98
N GLU A 212 -2.95 -13.47 -12.36
CA GLU A 212 -3.63 -14.44 -11.49
C GLU A 212 -2.70 -14.92 -10.37
N GLY A 213 -3.05 -14.54 -9.13
CA GLY A 213 -2.55 -15.18 -7.91
C GLY A 213 -1.42 -14.42 -7.18
N ARG A 214 -1.45 -14.49 -5.85
CA ARG A 214 -0.35 -14.10 -4.95
C ARG A 214 0.87 -15.01 -5.20
N ASN A 215 1.57 -14.83 -6.32
CA ASN A 215 2.72 -15.64 -6.70
C ASN A 215 4.03 -14.94 -6.34
N TYR A 216 4.33 -14.77 -5.04
CA TYR A 216 5.64 -14.35 -4.48
C TYR A 216 6.40 -13.19 -5.17
N GLY A 217 5.73 -12.49 -6.08
CA GLY A 217 6.31 -11.60 -7.06
C GLY A 217 6.17 -10.16 -6.63
N LEU A 218 6.98 -9.30 -7.20
CA LEU A 218 6.87 -7.87 -6.94
C LEU A 218 5.51 -7.35 -7.44
N PRO A 219 4.93 -6.34 -6.79
CA PRO A 219 3.81 -5.61 -7.37
C PRO A 219 4.19 -5.06 -8.76
N GLN A 220 3.37 -5.33 -9.77
CA GLN A 220 3.61 -4.94 -11.16
C GLN A 220 2.37 -4.29 -11.79
N GLY A 221 2.57 -3.65 -12.93
CA GLY A 221 1.50 -3.04 -13.73
C GLY A 221 1.50 -1.51 -13.68
N GLY A 222 0.89 -0.89 -14.69
CA GLY A 222 0.85 0.57 -14.82
C GLY A 222 0.17 1.25 -13.63
N GLY A 223 -0.91 0.66 -13.12
CA GLY A 223 -1.68 1.18 -11.99
C GLY A 223 -0.90 1.22 -10.67
N VAL A 224 -0.15 0.16 -10.37
CA VAL A 224 0.73 0.07 -9.19
C VAL A 224 1.80 1.16 -9.25
N ARG A 225 2.49 1.29 -10.38
CA ARG A 225 3.54 2.31 -10.57
C ARG A 225 2.98 3.72 -10.48
N HIS A 226 1.76 3.94 -10.98
CA HIS A 226 1.07 5.22 -10.88
C HIS A 226 0.74 5.58 -9.42
N LEU A 227 0.18 4.64 -8.65
CA LEU A 227 -0.10 4.86 -7.22
C LEU A 227 1.19 5.11 -6.42
N ALA A 228 2.24 4.34 -6.72
CA ALA A 228 3.56 4.52 -6.13
C ALA A 228 4.10 5.93 -6.38
N ARG A 229 4.02 6.41 -7.63
CA ARG A 229 4.40 7.77 -8.01
C ARG A 229 3.56 8.83 -7.28
N LEU A 230 2.23 8.66 -7.21
CA LEU A 230 1.37 9.60 -6.51
C LEU A 230 1.71 9.68 -5.01
N ALA A 231 2.07 8.57 -4.39
CA ALA A 231 2.39 8.53 -2.96
C ALA A 231 3.66 9.32 -2.65
N VAL A 232 4.65 9.24 -3.55
CA VAL A 232 5.89 10.02 -3.49
C VAL A 232 5.65 11.52 -3.70
N LEU A 233 4.66 11.90 -4.50
CA LEU A 233 4.33 13.31 -4.77
C LEU A 233 3.41 13.94 -3.71
N ALA A 234 2.66 13.13 -2.96
CA ALA A 234 1.68 13.60 -1.98
C ALA A 234 2.29 13.96 -0.61
N SER A 235 3.61 13.90 -0.46
CA SER A 235 4.34 13.75 0.81
C SER A 235 5.61 14.62 0.93
#